data_AF-K1X177-F1
#
_entry.id   AF-K1X177-F1
#
_cell.length_a   1.000
_cell.length_b   1.000
_cell.length_c   1.000
_cell.angle_alpha   90.00
_cell.angle_beta   90.00
_cell.angle_gamma   90.00
#
_symmetry.space_group_name_H-M   'P 1'
#
loop_
_entity.id
_entity.type
_entity.pdbx_description
1 polymer ?
#
loop_
_entity_poly.entity_id
_entity_poly.type
_entity_poly.pdbx_seq_one_letter_code
_entity_poly.pdbx_strand_id
1 'polypeptide(L)'
;MASLVEKLTAEGGGESVRFLNDIVAHLWPHINVAASKMTKEIADPMFKTMLPGPLASLHFTKIDLGHVPFQLSNVLVTKTEADCIKLDMNVDWAGKCDIELDGNMIPTLGVEKVALHGRLSILLGPTSDIIPLIGAAQIAFVNPPVLKLDFTGAANLADLDMIDGSVRRVILSIINSMFVMPNRFLYKIDAANDYFKTQISPIGIIRLTVEKATGFAEEKQSTGKRLFSKLTGASPDTYCKVSVGAEEPWQTSVKNNTTNPSWNEVHDFVVTDLNQCIAVDLLDHDLNSDDKIGLGVTTVKDILSAGGKHDLSLVHKEKPVEGKISLSCKFYHFASENSSFSASEHSAEGSLCGVATVLVAGAFSVPGKREEIKPSVVVTWGEKHHFQTAVITDTPGTDISNPTFDSTFRIPVTADLVGSGAQNFRIALMDQKAEIGSVEIPLSDVQEAPNMILQKKFEVGGGATVRASISLRGIAPASLEEISLPRR
;
A
#
# COMPACT_ATOMS: atom_id res chain seq x y z
N MET A 1 2.22 -8.56 -16.12
CA MET A 1 2.63 -7.56 -15.12
C MET A 1 4.03 -7.88 -14.61
N ALA A 2 4.26 -9.10 -14.12
CA ALA A 2 5.51 -9.54 -13.51
C ALA A 2 6.79 -9.15 -14.25
N SER A 3 6.95 -9.59 -15.50
CA SER A 3 8.17 -9.36 -16.28
C SER A 3 8.41 -7.90 -16.68
N LEU A 4 7.36 -7.06 -16.71
CA LEU A 4 7.48 -5.64 -17.03
C LEU A 4 7.87 -4.83 -15.79
N VAL A 5 7.21 -5.11 -14.66
CA VAL A 5 7.57 -4.53 -13.36
C VAL A 5 8.99 -4.90 -13.01
N GLU A 6 9.37 -6.18 -13.13
CA GLU A 6 10.72 -6.67 -12.88
C GLU A 6 11.77 -5.92 -13.71
N LYS A 7 11.54 -5.71 -15.01
CA LYS A 7 12.46 -4.94 -15.87
C LYS A 7 12.58 -3.47 -15.46
N LEU A 8 11.47 -2.85 -15.07
CA LEU A 8 11.44 -1.43 -14.68
C LEU A 8 12.03 -1.18 -13.30
N THR A 9 11.85 -2.13 -12.38
CA THR A 9 12.37 -2.04 -11.00
C THR A 9 13.70 -2.77 -10.81
N ALA A 10 14.29 -3.30 -11.88
CA ALA A 10 15.60 -3.93 -11.85
C ALA A 10 16.67 -2.86 -11.58
N GLU A 11 16.99 -2.66 -10.31
CA GLU A 11 18.16 -1.87 -9.93
C GLU A 11 19.43 -2.70 -10.14
N GLY A 12 20.37 -2.23 -10.95
CA GLY A 12 21.67 -2.89 -11.10
C GLY A 12 22.66 -2.53 -9.99
N GLY A 13 23.68 -3.36 -9.80
CA GLY A 13 24.87 -3.01 -9.00
C GLY A 13 24.77 -3.29 -7.50
N GLY A 14 23.79 -4.08 -7.06
CA GLY A 14 23.74 -4.61 -5.69
C GLY A 14 24.62 -5.85 -5.49
N GLU A 15 24.90 -6.15 -4.24
CA GLU A 15 25.80 -7.24 -3.86
C GLU A 15 25.05 -8.58 -3.76
N SER A 16 25.77 -9.68 -4.01
CA SER A 16 25.30 -11.03 -3.69
C SER A 16 25.48 -11.30 -2.20
N VAL A 17 24.47 -11.88 -1.57
CA VAL A 17 24.39 -12.00 -0.10
C VAL A 17 24.22 -13.44 0.37
N ARG A 18 25.23 -14.27 0.06
CA ARG A 18 25.23 -15.69 0.45
C ARG A 18 24.96 -15.88 1.95
N PHE A 19 25.60 -15.09 2.81
CA PHE A 19 25.44 -15.25 4.26
C PHE A 19 23.99 -14.97 4.73
N LEU A 20 23.30 -14.00 4.12
CA LEU A 20 21.88 -13.74 4.44
C LEU A 20 21.01 -14.92 4.03
N ASN A 21 21.28 -15.53 2.87
CA ASN A 21 20.57 -16.73 2.43
C ASN A 21 20.82 -17.93 3.35
N ASP A 22 22.04 -18.08 3.88
CA ASP A 22 22.35 -19.11 4.88
C ASP A 22 21.55 -18.89 6.19
N ILE A 23 21.40 -17.63 6.62
CA ILE A 23 20.55 -17.27 7.79
C ILE A 23 19.08 -17.57 7.49
N VAL A 24 18.56 -17.17 6.33
CA VAL A 24 17.18 -17.44 5.92
C VAL A 24 16.92 -18.95 5.90
N ALA A 25 17.82 -19.74 5.32
CA ALA A 25 17.69 -21.20 5.29
C ALA A 25 17.64 -21.81 6.70
N HIS A 26 18.42 -21.28 7.64
CA HIS A 26 18.41 -21.72 9.03
C HIS A 26 17.11 -21.34 9.75
N LEU A 27 16.58 -20.13 9.50
CA LEU A 27 15.34 -19.63 10.10
C LEU A 27 14.08 -20.17 9.44
N TRP A 28 14.18 -20.75 8.23
CA TRP A 28 13.04 -21.12 7.40
C TRP A 28 11.99 -22.00 8.09
N PRO A 29 12.34 -23.04 8.87
CA PRO A 29 11.33 -23.83 9.58
C PRO A 29 10.49 -22.99 10.55
N HIS A 30 11.09 -21.98 11.18
CA HIS A 30 10.39 -21.06 12.08
C HIS A 30 9.56 -20.04 11.31
N ILE A 31 10.11 -19.49 10.22
CA ILE A 31 9.40 -18.59 9.31
C ILE A 31 8.16 -19.27 8.76
N ASN A 32 8.26 -20.52 8.32
CA ASN A 32 7.14 -21.30 7.79
C ASN A 32 6.00 -21.38 8.80
N VAL A 33 6.28 -21.75 10.05
CA VAL A 33 5.26 -21.83 11.10
C VAL A 33 4.64 -20.46 11.39
N ALA A 34 5.45 -19.42 11.57
CA ALA A 34 4.98 -18.09 11.93
C ALA A 34 4.16 -17.44 10.79
N ALA A 35 4.68 -17.46 9.57
CA ALA A 35 4.01 -16.89 8.40
C ALA A 35 2.75 -17.66 8.02
N SER A 36 2.73 -19.00 8.15
CA SER A 36 1.53 -19.81 7.92
C SER A 36 0.42 -19.47 8.90
N LYS A 37 0.76 -19.37 10.19
CA LYS A 37 -0.20 -18.96 11.23
C LYS A 37 -0.76 -17.56 10.96
N MET A 38 0.13 -16.59 10.72
CA MET A 38 -0.24 -15.20 10.42
C MET A 38 -1.13 -15.10 9.18
N THR A 39 -0.78 -15.80 8.10
CA THR A 39 -1.56 -15.79 6.86
C THR A 39 -2.96 -16.32 7.10
N LYS A 40 -3.10 -17.44 7.81
CA LYS A 40 -4.41 -18.04 8.11
C LYS A 40 -5.28 -17.10 8.96
N GLU A 41 -4.72 -16.55 10.03
CA GLU A 41 -5.44 -15.67 10.97
C GLU A 41 -5.95 -14.38 10.29
N ILE A 42 -5.19 -13.84 9.32
CA ILE A 42 -5.55 -12.61 8.62
C ILE A 42 -6.44 -12.88 7.40
N ALA A 43 -6.18 -13.95 6.64
CA ALA A 43 -6.89 -14.21 5.39
C ALA A 43 -8.32 -14.72 5.56
N ASP A 44 -8.56 -15.60 6.54
CA ASP A 44 -9.88 -16.19 6.79
C ASP A 44 -11.01 -15.13 6.95
N PRO A 45 -10.84 -14.04 7.74
CA PRO A 45 -11.85 -12.97 7.80
C PRO A 45 -11.92 -12.14 6.51
N MET A 46 -10.81 -12.01 5.78
CA MET A 46 -10.78 -11.24 4.53
C MET A 46 -11.50 -11.95 3.38
N PHE A 47 -11.47 -13.29 3.30
CA PHE A 47 -12.27 -14.04 2.33
C PHE A 47 -13.76 -13.72 2.45
N LYS A 48 -14.29 -13.72 3.67
CA LYS A 48 -15.70 -13.41 3.95
C LYS A 48 -16.10 -12.00 3.54
N THR A 49 -15.18 -11.05 3.63
CA THR A 49 -15.44 -9.63 3.41
C THR A 49 -15.22 -9.22 1.96
N MET A 50 -14.25 -9.83 1.28
CA MET A 50 -13.79 -9.40 -0.04
C MET A 50 -14.33 -10.24 -1.20
N LEU A 51 -14.73 -11.50 -0.95
CA LEU A 51 -15.19 -12.40 -2.01
C LEU A 51 -16.73 -12.49 -2.05
N PRO A 52 -17.35 -12.52 -3.24
CA PRO A 52 -18.79 -12.61 -3.37
C PRO A 52 -19.30 -14.05 -3.33
N GLY A 53 -20.57 -14.23 -2.94
CA GLY A 53 -21.30 -15.49 -3.09
C GLY A 53 -20.64 -16.67 -2.38
N PRO A 54 -20.60 -17.87 -2.99
CA PRO A 54 -19.99 -19.06 -2.39
C PRO A 54 -18.50 -18.89 -2.04
N LEU A 55 -17.76 -18.06 -2.79
CA LEU A 55 -16.33 -17.80 -2.55
C LEU A 55 -16.05 -17.15 -1.20
N ALA A 56 -17.04 -16.44 -0.62
CA ALA A 56 -16.94 -15.86 0.72
C ALA A 56 -16.73 -16.90 1.84
N SER A 57 -17.06 -18.17 1.55
CA SER A 57 -16.90 -19.28 2.50
C SER A 57 -15.51 -19.95 2.46
N LEU A 58 -14.66 -19.53 1.53
CA LEU A 58 -13.28 -20.03 1.44
C LEU A 58 -12.52 -19.74 2.73
N HIS A 59 -11.76 -20.72 3.19
CA HIS A 59 -10.86 -20.61 4.32
C HIS A 59 -9.69 -21.59 4.17
N PHE A 60 -8.57 -21.28 4.82
CA PHE A 60 -7.42 -22.18 4.80
C PHE A 60 -7.60 -23.29 5.84
N THR A 61 -7.67 -24.55 5.40
CA THR A 61 -7.64 -25.70 6.32
C THR A 61 -6.22 -25.96 6.78
N LYS A 62 -5.24 -25.80 5.87
CA LYS A 62 -3.82 -26.00 6.10
C LYS A 62 -2.99 -24.98 5.31
N ILE A 63 -1.92 -24.50 5.93
CA ILE A 63 -0.90 -23.70 5.25
C ILE A 63 0.45 -24.26 5.66
N ASP A 64 1.19 -24.78 4.69
CA ASP A 64 2.60 -25.13 4.80
C ASP A 64 3.34 -24.52 3.61
N LEU A 65 4.24 -23.57 3.87
CA LEU A 65 5.06 -22.91 2.83
C LEU A 65 6.16 -23.84 2.28
N GLY A 66 6.34 -25.02 2.89
CA GLY A 66 7.29 -26.03 2.46
C GLY A 66 8.70 -25.81 2.96
N HIS A 67 9.66 -26.54 2.37
CA HIS A 67 11.06 -26.59 2.83
C HIS A 67 12.02 -25.74 2.00
N VAL A 68 11.54 -25.12 0.91
CA VAL A 68 12.37 -24.30 0.02
C VAL A 68 12.27 -22.83 0.45
N PRO A 69 13.33 -22.24 1.04
CA PRO A 69 13.32 -20.84 1.47
C PRO A 69 13.34 -19.86 0.30
N PHE A 70 12.87 -18.65 0.55
CA PHE A 70 13.14 -17.53 -0.35
C PHE A 70 14.64 -17.20 -0.40
N GLN A 71 15.06 -16.58 -1.49
CA GLN A 71 16.42 -16.11 -1.72
C GLN A 71 16.43 -14.59 -1.78
N LEU A 72 17.50 -14.02 -1.24
CA LEU A 72 17.82 -12.62 -1.26
C LEU A 72 18.95 -12.37 -2.25
N SER A 73 18.83 -11.31 -3.05
CA SER A 73 19.85 -10.91 -4.01
C SER A 73 19.89 -9.40 -4.21
N ASN A 74 20.94 -8.92 -4.86
CA ASN A 74 21.06 -7.54 -5.33
C ASN A 74 20.84 -6.51 -4.19
N VAL A 75 21.57 -6.68 -3.10
CA VAL A 75 21.40 -5.82 -1.91
C VAL A 75 22.09 -4.48 -2.14
N LEU A 76 21.36 -3.40 -1.90
CA LEU A 76 21.85 -2.03 -1.89
C LEU A 76 21.67 -1.45 -0.49
N VAL A 77 22.76 -0.94 0.07
CA VAL A 77 22.74 -0.26 1.37
C VAL A 77 22.91 1.24 1.15
N THR A 78 21.98 2.03 1.67
CA THR A 78 21.99 3.50 1.57
C THR A 78 21.84 4.09 2.96
N LYS A 79 22.73 5.02 3.33
CA LYS A 79 22.53 5.84 4.53
C LYS A 79 21.52 6.94 4.19
N THR A 80 20.49 7.09 5.01
CA THR A 80 19.49 8.15 4.83
C THR A 80 19.82 9.36 5.72
N GLU A 81 19.23 10.51 5.39
CA GLU A 81 19.40 11.75 6.17
C GLU A 81 18.80 11.67 7.58
N ALA A 82 17.92 10.71 7.84
CA ALA A 82 17.20 10.53 9.09
C ALA A 82 17.89 9.55 10.07
N ASP A 83 19.23 9.44 10.01
CA ASP A 83 20.00 8.49 10.83
C ASP A 83 19.45 7.06 10.76
N CYS A 84 19.01 6.65 9.57
CA CYS A 84 18.58 5.30 9.29
C CYS A 84 19.47 4.65 8.22
N ILE A 85 19.52 3.33 8.24
CA ILE A 85 20.17 2.50 7.23
C ILE A 85 19.07 1.86 6.39
N LYS A 86 19.01 2.18 5.10
CA LYS A 86 18.09 1.56 4.15
C LYS A 86 18.79 0.40 3.45
N LEU A 87 18.16 -0.77 3.45
CA LEU A 87 18.58 -1.96 2.73
C LEU A 87 17.51 -2.32 1.71
N ASP A 88 17.80 -2.15 0.43
CA ASP A 88 16.91 -2.55 -0.66
C ASP A 88 17.46 -3.83 -1.31
N MET A 89 16.62 -4.86 -1.43
CA MET A 89 17.02 -6.19 -1.91
C MET A 89 15.90 -6.88 -2.69
N ASN A 90 16.27 -7.77 -3.59
CA ASN A 90 15.29 -8.62 -4.27
C ASN A 90 14.97 -9.81 -3.38
N VAL A 91 13.69 -10.16 -3.31
CA VAL A 91 13.18 -11.39 -2.69
C VAL A 91 12.62 -12.26 -3.80
N ASP A 92 13.17 -13.46 -3.93
CA ASP A 92 12.80 -14.46 -4.91
C ASP A 92 12.41 -15.76 -4.20
N TRP A 93 11.16 -16.17 -4.33
CA TRP A 93 10.68 -17.42 -3.75
C TRP A 93 10.06 -18.30 -4.82
N ALA A 94 10.53 -19.53 -4.93
CA ALA A 94 9.95 -20.58 -5.75
C ALA A 94 9.72 -21.80 -4.84
N GLY A 95 8.70 -21.69 -3.98
CA GLY A 95 8.38 -22.64 -2.94
C GLY A 95 7.59 -23.83 -3.47
N LYS A 96 7.88 -25.02 -2.94
CA LYS A 96 7.01 -26.20 -3.03
C LYS A 96 6.19 -26.28 -1.74
N CYS A 97 4.96 -25.82 -1.80
CA CYS A 97 4.09 -25.67 -0.64
C CYS A 97 3.04 -26.78 -0.57
N ASP A 98 2.34 -26.84 0.54
CA ASP A 98 1.21 -27.74 0.77
C ASP A 98 0.14 -26.94 1.52
N ILE A 99 -0.64 -26.20 0.73
CA ILE A 99 -1.70 -25.31 1.21
C ILE A 99 -3.02 -25.91 0.76
N GLU A 100 -3.97 -26.03 1.68
CA GLU A 100 -5.30 -26.56 1.40
C GLU A 100 -6.34 -25.50 1.72
N LEU A 101 -7.30 -25.34 0.81
CA LEU A 101 -8.46 -24.47 0.95
C LEU A 101 -9.73 -25.30 0.87
N ASP A 102 -10.71 -24.92 1.68
CA ASP A 102 -12.05 -25.50 1.65
C ASP A 102 -13.13 -24.41 1.67
N GLY A 103 -14.31 -24.74 1.16
CA GLY A 103 -15.43 -23.81 1.07
C GLY A 103 -16.75 -24.50 0.84
N ASN A 104 -17.84 -23.86 1.27
CA ASN A 104 -19.18 -24.39 1.07
C ASN A 104 -19.50 -24.43 -0.43
N MET A 105 -19.86 -25.61 -0.93
CA MET A 105 -20.17 -25.86 -2.35
C MET A 105 -18.97 -25.63 -3.29
N ILE A 106 -17.74 -25.61 -2.76
CA ILE A 106 -16.50 -25.54 -3.52
C ILE A 106 -15.71 -26.82 -3.23
N PRO A 107 -15.17 -27.54 -4.23
CA PRO A 107 -14.32 -28.68 -3.96
C PRO A 107 -13.07 -28.24 -3.18
N THR A 108 -12.53 -29.11 -2.32
CA THR A 108 -11.24 -28.85 -1.67
C THR A 108 -10.15 -28.62 -2.71
N LEU A 109 -9.36 -27.57 -2.51
CA LEU A 109 -8.30 -27.16 -3.43
C LEU A 109 -6.94 -27.23 -2.74
N GLY A 110 -5.94 -27.65 -3.51
CA GLY A 110 -4.54 -27.59 -3.11
C GLY A 110 -3.82 -26.44 -3.81
N VAL A 111 -2.80 -25.89 -3.17
CA VAL A 111 -1.73 -25.13 -3.83
C VAL A 111 -0.42 -25.84 -3.55
N GLU A 112 0.24 -26.29 -4.61
CA GLU A 112 1.48 -27.09 -4.52
C GLU A 112 2.75 -26.28 -4.77
N LYS A 113 2.62 -25.12 -5.43
CA LYS A 113 3.74 -24.21 -5.64
C LYS A 113 3.32 -22.76 -5.49
N VAL A 114 4.22 -21.99 -4.90
CA VAL A 114 4.16 -20.52 -4.87
C VAL A 114 5.39 -19.97 -5.55
N ALA A 115 5.19 -18.99 -6.42
CA ALA A 115 6.27 -18.11 -6.85
C ALA A 115 5.98 -16.68 -6.40
N LEU A 116 6.92 -16.09 -5.65
CA LEU A 116 6.87 -14.69 -5.24
C LEU A 116 8.15 -13.96 -5.66
N HIS A 117 8.00 -12.79 -6.26
CA HIS A 117 9.12 -11.93 -6.61
C HIS A 117 8.81 -10.47 -6.26
N GLY A 118 9.75 -9.76 -5.63
CA GLY A 118 9.59 -8.34 -5.37
C GLY A 118 10.83 -7.67 -4.80
N ARG A 119 10.85 -6.33 -4.85
CA ARG A 119 11.88 -5.48 -4.25
C ARG A 119 11.51 -5.13 -2.82
N LEU A 120 12.15 -5.75 -1.84
CA LEU A 120 11.99 -5.51 -0.42
C LEU A 120 12.90 -4.36 0.04
N SER A 121 12.35 -3.48 0.86
CA SER A 121 13.04 -2.37 1.52
C SER A 121 12.95 -2.53 3.03
N ILE A 122 14.10 -2.56 3.69
CA ILE A 122 14.22 -2.59 5.15
C ILE A 122 14.87 -1.28 5.58
N LEU A 123 14.18 -0.48 6.38
CA LEU A 123 14.75 0.68 7.04
C LEU A 123 15.07 0.34 8.49
N LEU A 124 16.35 0.40 8.85
CA LEU A 124 16.84 0.22 10.21
C LEU A 124 17.11 1.57 10.84
N GLY A 125 16.31 1.94 11.83
CA GLY A 125 16.52 3.16 12.59
C GLY A 125 15.34 3.55 13.48
N PRO A 126 15.46 4.66 14.22
CA PRO A 126 16.64 5.53 14.26
C PRO A 126 17.87 4.82 14.85
N THR A 127 19.08 5.20 14.44
CA THR A 127 20.30 4.73 15.10
C THR A 127 20.51 5.44 16.45
N SER A 128 21.18 4.76 17.39
CA SER A 128 21.51 5.31 18.71
C SER A 128 22.89 4.86 19.17
N ASP A 129 23.43 5.56 20.18
CA ASP A 129 24.70 5.19 20.83
C ASP A 129 24.52 4.15 21.96
N ILE A 130 23.30 3.61 22.13
CA ILE A 130 22.96 2.66 23.20
C ILE A 130 22.55 1.34 22.55
N ILE A 131 23.15 0.23 22.99
CA ILE A 131 22.80 -1.12 22.52
C ILE A 131 21.28 -1.32 22.69
N PRO A 132 20.54 -1.72 21.63
CA PRO A 132 21.00 -2.42 20.42
C PRO A 132 21.46 -1.56 19.22
N LEU A 133 21.71 -0.26 19.40
CA LEU A 133 22.15 0.72 18.38
C LEU A 133 21.12 1.05 17.30
N ILE A 134 20.07 0.23 17.15
CA ILE A 134 18.98 0.41 16.21
C ILE A 134 17.67 0.35 16.98
N GLY A 135 16.88 1.42 16.90
CA GLY A 135 15.58 1.50 17.59
C GLY A 135 14.53 0.55 17.00
N ALA A 136 14.41 0.51 15.67
CA ALA A 136 13.42 -0.32 14.99
C ALA A 136 13.84 -0.75 13.58
N ALA A 137 13.16 -1.77 13.07
CA ALA A 137 13.17 -2.17 11.67
C ALA A 137 11.79 -1.90 11.04
N GLN A 138 11.76 -1.32 9.85
CA GLN A 138 10.56 -1.11 9.06
C GLN A 138 10.67 -1.81 7.72
N ILE A 139 9.77 -2.74 7.45
CA ILE A 139 9.86 -3.67 6.33
C ILE A 139 8.69 -3.44 5.38
N ALA A 140 8.97 -3.20 4.10
CA ALA A 140 7.97 -3.15 3.04
C ALA A 140 8.57 -3.43 1.66
N PHE A 141 7.81 -4.03 0.77
CA PHE A 141 8.05 -4.00 -0.65
C PHE A 141 7.81 -2.59 -1.20
N VAL A 142 8.69 -2.16 -2.11
CA VAL A 142 8.56 -0.89 -2.84
C VAL A 142 7.27 -0.87 -3.67
N ASN A 143 6.96 -2.00 -4.30
CA ASN A 143 5.78 -2.21 -5.14
C ASN A 143 5.08 -3.52 -4.73
N PRO A 144 3.78 -3.69 -5.00
CA PRO A 144 3.12 -4.97 -4.83
C PRO A 144 3.94 -6.10 -5.47
N PRO A 145 4.33 -7.14 -4.71
CA PRO A 145 5.13 -8.21 -5.27
C PRO A 145 4.30 -9.01 -6.27
N VAL A 146 5.01 -9.65 -7.20
CA VAL A 146 4.42 -10.62 -8.10
C VAL A 146 4.15 -11.89 -7.31
N LEU A 147 2.91 -12.36 -7.32
CA LEU A 147 2.51 -13.64 -6.74
C LEU A 147 1.91 -14.55 -7.81
N LYS A 148 2.40 -15.79 -7.89
CA LYS A 148 1.82 -16.87 -8.70
C LYS A 148 1.59 -18.08 -7.81
N LEU A 149 0.45 -18.73 -8.00
CA LEU A 149 0.02 -19.90 -7.24
C LEU A 149 -0.34 -21.00 -8.25
N ASP A 150 0.21 -22.19 -8.07
CA ASP A 150 -0.14 -23.35 -8.88
C ASP A 150 -1.18 -24.19 -8.12
N PHE A 151 -2.45 -24.06 -8.53
CA PHE A 151 -3.57 -24.77 -7.91
C PHE A 151 -3.72 -26.20 -8.44
N THR A 152 -4.15 -27.10 -7.56
CA THR A 152 -4.52 -28.49 -7.88
C THR A 152 -5.87 -28.86 -7.25
N GLY A 153 -6.48 -29.96 -7.71
CA GLY A 153 -7.64 -30.57 -7.05
C GLY A 153 -9.05 -30.20 -7.52
N ALA A 154 -9.23 -29.24 -8.45
CA ALA A 154 -10.57 -29.00 -9.00
C ALA A 154 -10.91 -29.89 -10.20
N ALA A 155 -12.18 -30.28 -10.32
CA ALA A 155 -12.70 -31.07 -11.44
C ALA A 155 -12.87 -30.25 -12.75
N ASN A 156 -12.85 -28.92 -12.68
CA ASN A 156 -13.09 -28.01 -13.81
C ASN A 156 -12.06 -26.87 -13.82
N LEU A 157 -11.46 -26.61 -14.99
CA LEU A 157 -10.43 -25.59 -15.19
C LEU A 157 -10.98 -24.16 -15.05
N ALA A 158 -12.23 -23.91 -15.42
CA ALA A 158 -12.82 -22.56 -15.31
C ALA A 158 -13.02 -22.14 -13.85
N ASP A 159 -13.37 -23.09 -12.98
CA ASP A 159 -13.51 -22.84 -11.55
C ASP A 159 -12.15 -22.55 -10.91
N LEU A 160 -11.08 -23.20 -11.38
CA LEU A 160 -9.70 -22.94 -10.93
C LEU A 160 -9.23 -21.52 -11.25
N ASP A 161 -9.46 -21.03 -12.46
CA ASP A 161 -9.02 -19.68 -12.86
C ASP A 161 -9.72 -18.58 -12.04
N MET A 162 -11.02 -18.75 -11.80
CA MET A 162 -11.79 -17.82 -10.96
C MET A 162 -11.31 -17.84 -9.50
N ILE A 163 -11.03 -19.04 -8.97
CA ILE A 163 -10.58 -19.20 -7.59
C ILE A 163 -9.13 -18.72 -7.42
N ASP A 164 -8.22 -19.02 -8.35
CA ASP A 164 -6.87 -18.46 -8.39
C ASP A 164 -6.92 -16.93 -8.34
N GLY A 165 -7.68 -16.33 -9.26
CA GLY A 165 -7.83 -14.88 -9.31
C GLY A 165 -8.34 -14.26 -8.00
N SER A 166 -9.24 -14.96 -7.31
CA SER A 166 -9.86 -14.51 -6.05
C SER A 166 -8.93 -14.70 -4.84
N VAL A 167 -8.33 -15.88 -4.69
CA VAL A 167 -7.40 -16.20 -3.60
C VAL A 167 -6.15 -15.34 -3.70
N ARG A 168 -5.56 -15.23 -4.90
CA ARG A 168 -4.42 -14.36 -5.14
C ARG A 168 -4.74 -12.91 -4.80
N ARG A 169 -5.94 -12.42 -5.13
CA ARG A 169 -6.38 -11.05 -4.78
C ARG A 169 -6.41 -10.84 -3.28
N VAL A 170 -6.98 -11.78 -2.51
CA VAL A 170 -7.03 -11.68 -1.05
C VAL A 170 -5.61 -11.69 -0.45
N ILE A 171 -4.75 -12.61 -0.87
CA ILE A 171 -3.36 -12.69 -0.38
C ILE A 171 -2.60 -11.40 -0.72
N LEU A 172 -2.69 -10.91 -1.96
CA LEU A 172 -2.05 -9.66 -2.35
C LEU A 172 -2.61 -8.47 -1.57
N SER A 173 -3.90 -8.44 -1.23
CA SER A 173 -4.48 -7.39 -0.39
C SER A 173 -3.90 -7.40 1.04
N ILE A 174 -3.64 -8.58 1.61
CA ILE A 174 -2.95 -8.73 2.90
C ILE A 174 -1.52 -8.19 2.79
N ILE A 175 -0.78 -8.64 1.78
CA ILE A 175 0.60 -8.17 1.57
C ILE A 175 0.62 -6.65 1.35
N ASN A 176 -0.31 -6.11 0.55
CA ASN A 176 -0.39 -4.68 0.25
C ASN A 176 -0.70 -3.83 1.49
N SER A 177 -1.61 -4.30 2.35
CA SER A 177 -2.01 -3.56 3.55
C SER A 177 -0.96 -3.56 4.65
N MET A 178 -0.01 -4.49 4.64
CA MET A 178 0.99 -4.65 5.71
C MET A 178 2.44 -4.38 5.27
N PHE A 179 2.78 -4.77 4.04
CA PHE A 179 4.14 -4.88 3.56
C PHE A 179 4.34 -4.23 2.19
N VAL A 180 3.49 -3.30 1.75
CA VAL A 180 3.75 -2.54 0.51
C VAL A 180 3.61 -1.06 0.79
N MET A 181 4.59 -0.29 0.31
CA MET A 181 4.62 1.15 0.54
C MET A 181 3.31 1.83 0.08
N PRO A 182 2.76 2.75 0.90
CA PRO A 182 3.38 3.33 2.11
C PRO A 182 3.30 2.48 3.38
N ASN A 183 2.54 1.38 3.38
CA ASN A 183 2.40 0.50 4.55
C ASN A 183 3.71 -0.23 4.82
N ARG A 184 4.12 -0.23 6.10
CA ARG A 184 5.35 -0.85 6.56
C ARG A 184 5.07 -1.65 7.83
N PHE A 185 5.61 -2.86 7.87
CA PHE A 185 5.66 -3.63 9.10
C PHE A 185 6.77 -3.08 9.99
N LEU A 186 6.40 -2.50 11.12
CA LEU A 186 7.33 -1.98 12.12
C LEU A 186 7.60 -3.03 13.19
N TYR A 187 8.88 -3.27 13.47
CA TYR A 187 9.33 -4.04 14.61
C TYR A 187 10.31 -3.21 15.44
N LYS A 188 9.96 -2.94 16.70
CA LYS A 188 10.86 -2.30 17.66
C LYS A 188 11.93 -3.29 18.09
N ILE A 189 13.18 -3.02 17.71
CA ILE A 189 14.35 -3.79 18.13
C ILE A 189 14.72 -3.40 19.56
N ASP A 190 14.66 -2.11 19.87
CA ASP A 190 14.66 -1.60 21.23
C ASP A 190 13.21 -1.34 21.67
N ALA A 191 12.74 -2.08 22.68
CA ALA A 191 11.40 -1.91 23.23
C ALA A 191 11.16 -0.50 23.82
N ALA A 192 12.21 0.21 24.23
CA ALA A 192 12.14 1.58 24.73
C ALA A 192 12.17 2.64 23.62
N ASN A 193 12.36 2.24 22.35
CA ASN A 193 12.44 3.18 21.25
C ASN A 193 11.16 4.00 21.10
N ASP A 194 11.34 5.31 20.93
CA ASP A 194 10.23 6.23 20.72
C ASP A 194 9.64 6.05 19.32
N TYR A 195 8.38 5.61 19.26
CA TYR A 195 7.65 5.40 18.01
C TYR A 195 7.65 6.63 17.08
N PHE A 196 7.58 7.84 17.64
CA PHE A 196 7.57 9.05 16.80
C PHE A 196 8.88 9.24 16.03
N LYS A 197 10.00 8.69 16.52
CA LYS A 197 11.29 8.73 15.82
C LYS A 197 11.40 7.70 14.70
N THR A 198 10.46 6.77 14.60
CA THR A 198 10.42 5.80 13.48
C THR A 198 9.59 6.33 12.31
N GLN A 199 8.98 7.51 12.42
CA GLN A 199 8.12 8.05 11.37
C GLN A 199 8.91 8.29 10.07
N ILE A 200 8.45 7.68 8.98
CA ILE A 200 8.91 7.99 7.62
C ILE A 200 7.83 8.85 6.97
N SER A 201 8.19 10.08 6.62
CA SER A 201 7.33 10.92 5.79
C SER A 201 7.42 10.43 4.35
N PRO A 202 6.30 10.37 3.61
CA PRO A 202 6.37 10.16 2.17
C PRO A 202 7.15 11.31 1.53
N ILE A 203 7.72 11.06 0.35
CA ILE A 203 8.55 12.05 -0.34
C ILE A 203 7.72 13.18 -0.97
N GLY A 204 6.44 12.91 -1.26
CA GLY A 204 5.56 13.90 -1.88
C GLY A 204 4.28 13.30 -2.43
N ILE A 205 3.64 14.04 -3.33
CA ILE A 205 2.56 13.54 -4.18
C ILE A 205 2.97 13.63 -5.64
N ILE A 206 2.41 12.73 -6.46
CA ILE A 206 2.36 12.91 -7.91
C ILE A 206 0.95 13.34 -8.29
N ARG A 207 0.85 14.35 -9.15
CA ARG A 207 -0.38 14.72 -9.86
C ARG A 207 -0.32 14.12 -11.26
N LEU A 208 -1.00 13.01 -11.45
CA LEU A 208 -0.98 12.23 -12.68
C LEU A 208 -2.20 12.58 -13.54
N THR A 209 -1.97 12.87 -14.81
CA THR A 209 -3.00 13.04 -15.82
C THR A 209 -2.95 11.87 -16.80
N VAL A 210 -4.07 11.17 -16.95
CA VAL A 210 -4.27 10.21 -18.05
C VAL A 210 -4.84 10.98 -19.23
N GLU A 211 -4.01 11.28 -20.23
CA GLU A 211 -4.39 12.20 -21.31
C GLU A 211 -5.26 11.50 -22.35
N LYS A 212 -4.73 10.42 -22.92
CA LYS A 212 -5.36 9.66 -24.01
C LYS A 212 -4.73 8.28 -24.17
N ALA A 213 -5.42 7.42 -24.88
CA ALA A 213 -4.84 6.19 -25.42
C ALA A 213 -5.06 6.16 -26.93
N THR A 214 -4.14 5.55 -27.67
CA THR A 214 -4.19 5.48 -29.14
C THR A 214 -3.65 4.16 -29.63
N GLY A 215 -4.06 3.76 -30.84
CA GLY A 215 -3.44 2.62 -31.54
C GLY A 215 -3.74 1.25 -30.96
N PHE A 216 -4.69 1.12 -30.02
CA PHE A 216 -5.14 -0.16 -29.50
C PHE A 216 -6.39 -0.63 -30.28
N ALA A 217 -6.21 -1.04 -31.54
CA ALA A 217 -7.20 -1.83 -32.28
C ALA A 217 -6.67 -2.23 -33.66
N GLU A 218 -6.30 -3.51 -33.82
CA GLU A 218 -6.78 -4.33 -34.94
C GLU A 218 -6.51 -5.85 -34.84
N GLU A 219 -5.79 -6.41 -33.85
CA GLU A 219 -5.55 -7.87 -33.83
C GLU A 219 -6.57 -8.73 -33.03
N LYS A 220 -7.24 -9.59 -33.82
CA LYS A 220 -7.82 -10.91 -33.49
C LYS A 220 -8.90 -10.97 -32.40
N GLN A 221 -9.94 -10.16 -32.58
CA GLN A 221 -11.27 -10.72 -32.34
C GLN A 221 -11.45 -12.00 -33.19
N SER A 222 -12.03 -13.06 -32.61
CA SER A 222 -12.37 -14.28 -33.35
C SER A 222 -13.12 -13.91 -34.63
N THR A 223 -13.00 -14.71 -35.69
CA THR A 223 -13.60 -14.41 -37.00
C THR A 223 -15.08 -14.01 -36.90
N GLY A 224 -15.82 -14.54 -35.90
CA GLY A 224 -17.19 -14.15 -35.57
C GLY A 224 -17.35 -12.75 -34.92
N LYS A 225 -16.54 -12.39 -33.92
CA LYS A 225 -16.59 -11.06 -33.26
C LYS A 225 -16.15 -9.96 -34.25
N ARG A 226 -15.15 -10.24 -35.11
CA ARG A 226 -14.70 -9.35 -36.21
C ARG A 226 -15.80 -9.10 -37.26
N LEU A 227 -16.54 -10.14 -37.64
CA LEU A 227 -17.69 -10.01 -38.55
C LEU A 227 -18.82 -9.21 -37.89
N PHE A 228 -19.09 -9.43 -36.61
CA PHE A 228 -20.09 -8.66 -35.84
C PHE A 228 -19.69 -7.18 -35.69
N SER A 229 -18.48 -6.86 -35.24
CA SER A 229 -17.99 -5.48 -35.09
C SER A 229 -17.97 -4.73 -36.42
N LYS A 230 -17.62 -5.39 -37.54
CA LYS A 230 -17.75 -4.81 -38.89
C LYS A 230 -19.20 -4.62 -39.36
N LEU A 231 -20.14 -5.43 -38.88
CA LEU A 231 -21.56 -5.31 -39.21
C LEU A 231 -22.29 -4.27 -38.35
N THR A 232 -21.85 -4.08 -37.09
CA THR A 232 -22.50 -3.21 -36.10
C THR A 232 -21.80 -1.87 -35.89
N GLY A 233 -20.54 -1.72 -36.33
CA GLY A 233 -19.73 -0.51 -36.10
C GLY A 233 -19.30 -0.30 -34.65
N ALA A 234 -19.45 -1.30 -33.77
CA ALA A 234 -19.17 -1.16 -32.34
C ALA A 234 -17.65 -1.13 -32.08
N SER A 235 -17.20 -0.01 -31.50
CA SER A 235 -15.84 0.19 -30.97
C SER A 235 -15.87 -0.03 -29.45
N PRO A 236 -14.74 -0.32 -28.79
CA PRO A 236 -14.71 -0.60 -27.35
C PRO A 236 -15.11 0.64 -26.53
N ASP A 237 -15.69 0.39 -25.35
CA ASP A 237 -16.07 1.40 -24.36
C ASP A 237 -14.96 1.46 -23.31
N THR A 238 -14.00 2.36 -23.47
CA THR A 238 -12.71 2.23 -22.76
C THR A 238 -12.55 3.13 -21.55
N TYR A 239 -11.84 2.62 -20.55
CA TYR A 239 -11.37 3.38 -19.40
C TYR A 239 -10.01 2.88 -18.92
N CYS A 240 -9.34 3.70 -18.11
CA CYS A 240 -8.07 3.36 -17.48
C CYS A 240 -8.28 3.13 -15.98
N LYS A 241 -7.67 2.06 -15.46
CA LYS A 241 -7.48 1.86 -14.02
C LYS A 241 -6.01 2.05 -13.68
N VAL A 242 -5.72 3.01 -12.81
CA VAL A 242 -4.37 3.39 -12.39
C VAL A 242 -4.09 2.86 -10.99
N SER A 243 -2.88 2.37 -10.74
CA SER A 243 -2.44 1.93 -9.41
C SER A 243 -0.99 2.35 -9.14
N VAL A 244 -0.75 2.84 -7.92
CA VAL A 244 0.56 3.32 -7.44
C VAL A 244 0.79 2.79 -6.03
N GLY A 245 1.77 1.88 -5.85
CA GLY A 245 2.02 1.26 -4.55
C GLY A 245 0.79 0.54 -3.97
N ALA A 246 0.49 0.80 -2.70
CA ALA A 246 -0.71 0.34 -2.01
C ALA A 246 -1.82 1.40 -1.90
N GLU A 247 -1.71 2.53 -2.61
CA GLU A 247 -2.79 3.52 -2.69
C GLU A 247 -4.03 2.92 -3.37
N GLU A 248 -5.21 3.46 -3.04
CA GLU A 248 -6.47 3.03 -3.67
C GLU A 248 -6.41 3.22 -5.19
N PRO A 249 -6.77 2.21 -6.00
CA PRO A 249 -6.78 2.35 -7.45
C PRO A 249 -7.77 3.43 -7.91
N TRP A 250 -7.33 4.28 -8.83
CA TRP A 250 -8.17 5.29 -9.45
C TRP A 250 -8.66 4.84 -10.82
N GLN A 251 -9.90 5.18 -11.16
CA GLN A 251 -10.53 4.85 -12.44
C GLN A 251 -10.95 6.13 -13.18
N THR A 252 -10.63 6.23 -14.46
CA THR A 252 -11.11 7.32 -15.32
C THR A 252 -12.58 7.12 -15.71
N SER A 253 -13.22 8.16 -16.26
CA SER A 253 -14.51 7.99 -16.93
C SER A 253 -14.43 7.01 -18.10
N VAL A 254 -15.54 6.33 -18.39
CA VAL A 254 -15.65 5.46 -19.57
C VAL A 254 -15.88 6.32 -20.82
N LYS A 255 -15.10 6.06 -21.87
CA LYS A 255 -15.25 6.69 -23.19
C LYS A 255 -15.79 5.68 -24.17
N ASN A 256 -17.03 5.91 -24.59
CA ASN A 256 -17.76 4.94 -25.38
C ASN A 256 -17.34 4.96 -26.84
N ASN A 257 -17.34 3.78 -27.47
CA ASN A 257 -17.16 3.57 -28.89
C ASN A 257 -15.95 4.28 -29.50
N THR A 258 -14.77 4.17 -28.87
CA THR A 258 -13.54 4.78 -29.41
C THR A 258 -12.27 3.99 -29.11
N THR A 259 -11.41 3.87 -30.12
CA THR A 259 -10.05 3.32 -30.03
C THR A 259 -8.98 4.41 -29.86
N ASN A 260 -9.42 5.67 -29.75
CA ASN A 260 -8.59 6.84 -29.49
C ASN A 260 -9.23 7.73 -28.40
N PRO A 261 -9.57 7.17 -27.22
CA PRO A 261 -10.15 7.92 -26.12
C PRO A 261 -9.19 9.01 -25.65
N SER A 262 -9.78 10.15 -25.27
CA SER A 262 -9.08 11.20 -24.53
C SER A 262 -9.88 11.50 -23.27
N TRP A 263 -9.21 11.35 -22.13
CA TRP A 263 -9.79 11.58 -20.81
C TRP A 263 -9.38 12.95 -20.28
N ASN A 264 -8.08 13.25 -20.30
CA ASN A 264 -7.49 14.43 -19.64
C ASN A 264 -7.94 14.54 -18.18
N GLU A 265 -8.09 13.40 -17.52
CA GLU A 265 -8.50 13.32 -16.13
C GLU A 265 -7.28 13.24 -15.23
N VAL A 266 -7.39 13.84 -14.05
CA VAL A 266 -6.28 14.05 -13.12
C VAL A 266 -6.59 13.36 -11.80
N HIS A 267 -5.57 12.75 -11.22
CA HIS A 267 -5.62 12.21 -9.88
C HIS A 267 -4.28 12.38 -9.16
N ASP A 268 -4.34 12.58 -7.85
CA ASP A 268 -3.17 12.74 -7.01
C ASP A 268 -2.91 11.45 -6.23
N PHE A 269 -1.66 10.97 -6.23
CA PHE A 269 -1.23 9.82 -5.43
C PHE A 269 -0.12 10.22 -4.46
N VAL A 270 -0.16 9.72 -3.23
CA VAL A 270 0.94 9.89 -2.28
C VAL A 270 2.08 8.92 -2.65
N VAL A 271 3.31 9.44 -2.70
CA VAL A 271 4.50 8.66 -3.07
C VAL A 271 5.49 8.67 -1.92
N THR A 272 6.01 7.49 -1.59
CA THR A 272 7.01 7.27 -0.53
C THR A 272 8.39 6.90 -1.10
N ASP A 273 8.45 6.40 -2.34
CA ASP A 273 9.71 6.05 -2.99
C ASP A 273 9.62 6.33 -4.50
N LEU A 274 10.69 6.88 -5.09
CA LEU A 274 10.75 7.19 -6.53
C LEU A 274 10.68 5.94 -7.43
N ASN A 275 11.04 4.77 -6.89
CA ASN A 275 10.95 3.50 -7.62
C ASN A 275 9.54 2.88 -7.55
N GLN A 276 8.55 3.55 -6.94
CA GLN A 276 7.17 3.11 -7.03
C GLN A 276 6.68 3.14 -8.48
N CYS A 277 6.01 2.08 -8.89
CA CYS A 277 5.45 1.89 -10.21
C CYS A 277 4.12 2.62 -10.33
N ILE A 278 3.92 3.24 -11.49
CA ILE A 278 2.62 3.72 -11.97
C ILE A 278 2.15 2.70 -13.00
N ALA A 279 1.19 1.86 -12.62
CA ALA A 279 0.57 0.87 -13.49
C ALA A 279 -0.76 1.41 -14.04
N VAL A 280 -0.96 1.31 -15.35
CA VAL A 280 -2.19 1.75 -16.03
C VAL A 280 -2.75 0.59 -16.84
N ASP A 281 -3.79 -0.05 -16.32
CA ASP A 281 -4.59 -1.03 -17.06
C ASP A 281 -5.59 -0.26 -17.94
N LEU A 282 -5.56 -0.50 -19.26
CA LEU A 282 -6.60 -0.09 -20.20
C LEU A 282 -7.60 -1.24 -20.35
N LEU A 283 -8.88 -0.96 -20.11
CA LEU A 283 -9.95 -1.95 -20.12
C LEU A 283 -11.07 -1.55 -21.09
N ASP A 284 -11.74 -2.56 -21.63
CA ASP A 284 -13.02 -2.46 -22.34
C ASP A 284 -14.14 -2.71 -21.33
N HIS A 285 -15.08 -1.77 -21.20
CA HIS A 285 -16.19 -1.86 -20.29
C HIS A 285 -17.30 -2.72 -20.90
N ASP A 286 -17.57 -3.86 -20.27
CA ASP A 286 -18.55 -4.83 -20.75
C ASP A 286 -19.56 -5.15 -19.63
N LEU A 287 -20.81 -5.43 -20.01
CA LEU A 287 -21.91 -5.68 -19.06
C LEU A 287 -21.67 -6.85 -18.09
N ASN A 288 -20.78 -7.80 -18.43
CA ASN A 288 -20.52 -9.00 -17.64
C ASN A 288 -19.18 -8.95 -16.89
N SER A 289 -18.10 -8.58 -17.58
CA SER A 289 -16.75 -8.45 -17.01
C SER A 289 -15.87 -7.66 -17.96
N ASP A 290 -15.20 -6.63 -17.44
CA ASP A 290 -14.36 -5.77 -18.26
C ASP A 290 -13.12 -6.52 -18.82
N ASP A 291 -12.93 -6.47 -20.14
CA ASP A 291 -11.84 -7.15 -20.84
C ASP A 291 -10.57 -6.28 -20.79
N LYS A 292 -9.46 -6.82 -20.27
CA LYS A 292 -8.17 -6.11 -20.26
C LYS A 292 -7.62 -5.97 -21.68
N ILE A 293 -7.50 -4.74 -22.19
CA ILE A 293 -6.92 -4.45 -23.50
C ILE A 293 -5.39 -4.50 -23.42
N GLY A 294 -4.81 -3.80 -22.43
CA GLY A 294 -3.36 -3.74 -22.26
C GLY A 294 -2.95 -3.05 -20.97
N LEU A 295 -1.72 -3.30 -20.54
CA LEU A 295 -1.11 -2.73 -19.35
C LEU A 295 0.09 -1.89 -19.78
N GLY A 296 0.12 -0.61 -19.39
CA GLY A 296 1.30 0.24 -19.41
C GLY A 296 1.89 0.38 -18.00
N VAL A 297 3.21 0.40 -17.88
CA VAL A 297 3.87 0.61 -16.58
C VAL A 297 5.07 1.55 -16.75
N THR A 298 5.27 2.45 -15.81
CA THR A 298 6.47 3.26 -15.61
C THR A 298 6.77 3.40 -14.12
N THR A 299 7.86 4.03 -13.73
CA THR A 299 8.12 4.41 -12.34
C THR A 299 7.96 5.92 -12.16
N VAL A 300 7.76 6.38 -10.92
CA VAL A 300 7.77 7.82 -10.61
C VAL A 300 9.09 8.45 -11.07
N LYS A 301 10.21 7.79 -10.81
CA LYS A 301 11.54 8.21 -11.28
C LYS A 301 11.58 8.39 -12.80
N ASP A 302 11.12 7.40 -13.56
CA ASP A 302 11.25 7.41 -15.03
C ASP A 302 10.37 8.48 -15.67
N ILE A 303 9.11 8.62 -15.24
CA ILE A 303 8.23 9.65 -15.81
C ILE A 303 8.73 11.06 -15.49
N LEU A 304 9.27 11.29 -14.29
CA LEU A 304 9.86 12.58 -13.94
C LEU A 304 11.16 12.84 -14.69
N SER A 305 12.00 11.81 -14.87
CA SER A 305 13.23 11.89 -15.68
C SER A 305 12.94 12.18 -17.16
N ALA A 306 11.76 11.77 -17.66
CA ALA A 306 11.26 12.09 -18.99
C ALA A 306 10.63 13.51 -19.09
N GLY A 307 10.80 14.35 -18.08
CA GLY A 307 10.23 15.71 -18.05
C GLY A 307 8.75 15.75 -17.67
N GLY A 308 8.25 14.71 -16.99
CA GLY A 308 6.86 14.63 -16.55
C GLY A 308 5.89 14.23 -17.66
N LYS A 309 6.34 13.66 -18.77
CA LYS A 309 5.48 13.11 -19.83
C LYS A 309 6.01 11.76 -20.31
N HIS A 310 5.12 10.80 -20.53
CA HIS A 310 5.51 9.47 -20.99
C HIS A 310 4.40 8.81 -21.80
N ASP A 311 4.73 8.35 -23.01
CA ASP A 311 3.90 7.44 -23.79
C ASP A 311 4.23 5.98 -23.44
N LEU A 312 3.35 5.33 -22.68
CA LEU A 312 3.52 3.95 -22.26
C LEU A 312 3.11 2.98 -23.36
N SER A 313 4.03 2.10 -23.77
CA SER A 313 3.69 0.95 -24.63
C SER A 313 2.89 -0.08 -23.84
N LEU A 314 1.94 -0.73 -24.51
CA LEU A 314 1.04 -1.70 -23.87
C LEU A 314 1.54 -3.14 -23.97
N VAL A 315 1.28 -3.91 -22.91
CA VAL A 315 1.44 -5.36 -22.91
C VAL A 315 0.16 -6.06 -22.48
N HIS A 316 -0.16 -7.19 -23.10
CA HIS A 316 -1.26 -8.07 -22.70
C HIS A 316 -0.74 -9.49 -22.57
N LYS A 317 -1.01 -10.15 -21.43
CA LYS A 317 -0.49 -11.51 -21.13
C LYS A 317 1.02 -11.66 -21.40
N GLU A 318 1.79 -10.66 -20.96
CA GLU A 318 3.25 -10.56 -21.09
C GLU A 318 3.77 -10.43 -22.53
N LYS A 319 2.88 -10.23 -23.51
CA LYS A 319 3.24 -9.96 -24.91
C LYS A 319 2.99 -8.49 -25.23
N PRO A 320 3.91 -7.81 -25.95
CA PRO A 320 3.64 -6.49 -26.50
C PRO A 320 2.37 -6.52 -27.34
N VAL A 321 1.52 -5.52 -27.17
CA VAL A 321 0.36 -5.28 -28.03
C VAL A 321 0.47 -3.90 -28.65
N GLU A 322 -0.24 -3.69 -29.75
CA GLU A 322 -0.34 -2.37 -30.34
C GLU A 322 -1.09 -1.42 -29.41
N GLY A 323 -0.67 -0.17 -29.44
CA GLY A 323 -1.28 0.92 -28.69
C GLY A 323 -0.40 1.48 -27.59
N LYS A 324 -0.74 2.72 -27.21
CA LYS A 324 -0.02 3.52 -26.24
C LYS A 324 -0.98 4.32 -25.37
N ILE A 325 -0.58 4.56 -24.13
CA ILE A 325 -1.24 5.49 -23.21
C ILE A 325 -0.31 6.68 -22.97
N SER A 326 -0.79 7.89 -23.21
CA SER A 326 -0.06 9.12 -22.93
C SER A 326 -0.38 9.61 -21.51
N LEU A 327 0.68 9.81 -20.71
CA LEU A 327 0.60 10.33 -19.35
C LEU A 327 1.34 11.66 -19.25
N SER A 328 0.83 12.56 -18.41
CA SER A 328 1.61 13.66 -17.86
C SER A 328 1.57 13.65 -16.33
N CYS A 329 2.65 14.08 -15.69
CA CYS A 329 2.88 13.96 -14.26
C CYS A 329 3.62 15.19 -13.75
N LYS A 330 3.12 15.76 -12.66
CA LYS A 330 3.84 16.75 -11.85
C LYS A 330 4.13 16.17 -10.48
N PHE A 331 5.28 16.50 -9.90
CA PHE A 331 5.61 16.11 -8.54
C PHE A 331 5.60 17.33 -7.61
N TYR A 332 5.12 17.12 -6.38
CA TYR A 332 5.19 18.10 -5.32
C TYR A 332 5.76 17.44 -4.06
N HIS A 333 6.74 18.07 -3.41
CA HIS A 333 7.23 17.62 -2.12
C HIS A 333 6.32 18.11 -0.99
N PHE A 334 6.45 17.49 0.18
CA PHE A 334 5.75 17.92 1.39
C PHE A 334 6.49 19.06 2.10
N ALA A 335 5.79 20.13 2.42
CA ALA A 335 6.30 21.33 3.08
C ALA A 335 5.55 21.59 4.40
N SER A 336 6.24 22.18 5.38
CA SER A 336 5.70 22.48 6.71
C SER A 336 5.36 23.96 6.90
N GLU A 337 4.69 24.55 5.90
CA GLU A 337 4.28 25.95 5.92
C GLU A 337 2.79 26.11 5.63
N ASN A 338 2.09 26.99 6.34
CA ASN A 338 0.65 27.22 6.11
C ASN A 338 0.34 27.67 4.67
N SER A 339 1.24 28.45 4.06
CA SER A 339 1.14 28.90 2.67
C SER A 339 1.04 27.74 1.68
N SER A 340 1.69 26.61 1.95
CA SER A 340 1.76 25.43 1.07
C SER A 340 0.42 24.71 0.88
N PHE A 341 -0.59 25.00 1.70
CA PHE A 341 -1.96 24.47 1.51
C PHE A 341 -2.83 25.34 0.59
N SER A 342 -2.38 26.55 0.29
CA SER A 342 -3.23 27.61 -0.28
C SER A 342 -2.86 28.06 -1.70
N ALA A 343 -1.88 27.40 -2.34
CA ALA A 343 -1.47 27.78 -3.69
C ALA A 343 -2.61 27.52 -4.70
N SER A 344 -2.77 28.42 -5.67
CA SER A 344 -3.86 28.39 -6.66
C SER A 344 -3.85 27.13 -7.52
N GLU A 345 -2.70 26.47 -7.67
CA GLU A 345 -2.59 25.20 -8.40
C GLU A 345 -3.29 24.03 -7.68
N HIS A 346 -3.72 24.22 -6.42
CA HIS A 346 -4.35 23.20 -5.59
C HIS A 346 -5.86 23.40 -5.43
N SER A 347 -6.47 24.37 -6.12
CA SER A 347 -7.86 24.78 -5.90
C SER A 347 -8.91 24.01 -6.71
N ALA A 348 -8.50 23.06 -7.57
CA ALA A 348 -9.45 22.22 -8.28
C ALA A 348 -10.15 21.28 -7.30
N GLU A 349 -11.46 21.07 -7.51
CA GLU A 349 -12.27 20.24 -6.63
C GLU A 349 -11.68 18.81 -6.54
N GLY A 350 -11.50 18.31 -5.31
CA GLY A 350 -10.90 17.01 -5.04
C GLY A 350 -9.37 16.93 -5.20
N SER A 351 -8.70 18.01 -5.59
CA SER A 351 -7.23 18.04 -5.65
C SER A 351 -6.62 18.07 -4.25
N LEU A 352 -5.54 17.32 -4.07
CA LEU A 352 -4.79 17.35 -2.82
C LEU A 352 -4.00 18.66 -2.74
N CYS A 353 -3.97 19.22 -1.54
CA CYS A 353 -3.11 20.35 -1.15
C CYS A 353 -2.16 19.97 -0.02
N GLY A 354 -2.18 18.71 0.45
CA GLY A 354 -1.35 18.27 1.57
C GLY A 354 -1.67 16.87 2.05
N VAL A 355 -1.08 16.53 3.21
CA VAL A 355 -1.35 15.33 3.97
C VAL A 355 -1.36 15.66 5.47
N ALA A 356 -2.30 15.06 6.20
CA ALA A 356 -2.28 14.99 7.65
C ALA A 356 -1.85 13.59 8.08
N THR A 357 -1.00 13.51 9.09
CA THR A 357 -0.59 12.24 9.69
C THR A 357 -0.78 12.28 11.19
N VAL A 358 -1.58 11.34 11.71
CA VAL A 358 -1.79 11.12 13.14
C VAL A 358 -1.08 9.83 13.53
N LEU A 359 -0.11 9.95 14.43
CA LEU A 359 0.58 8.83 15.06
C LEU A 359 0.02 8.61 16.46
N VAL A 360 -0.43 7.39 16.74
CA VAL A 360 -0.90 6.98 18.07
C VAL A 360 0.12 6.01 18.66
N ALA A 361 0.92 6.49 19.61
CA ALA A 361 1.96 5.68 20.24
C ALA A 361 1.37 4.74 21.30
N GLY A 362 0.53 5.27 22.19
CA GLY A 362 -0.02 4.49 23.31
C GLY A 362 -1.01 5.27 24.16
N ALA A 363 -1.69 4.58 25.06
CA ALA A 363 -2.48 5.18 26.13
C ALA A 363 -1.82 4.90 27.49
N PHE A 364 -2.18 5.69 28.51
CA PHE A 364 -1.65 5.57 29.86
C PHE A 364 -2.77 5.70 30.88
N SER A 365 -2.62 4.97 31.99
CA SER A 365 -3.56 4.99 33.11
C SER A 365 -5.00 4.67 32.67
N VAL A 366 -5.17 3.70 31.76
CA VAL A 366 -6.49 3.24 31.30
C VAL A 366 -7.27 2.68 32.51
N PRO A 367 -8.47 3.21 32.81
CA PRO A 367 -9.24 2.79 33.98
C PRO A 367 -9.91 1.43 33.76
N GLY A 368 -9.96 0.61 34.81
CA GLY A 368 -10.65 -0.68 34.81
C GLY A 368 -9.78 -1.81 35.33
N LYS A 369 -10.34 -3.03 35.39
CA LYS A 369 -9.57 -4.21 35.79
C LYS A 369 -8.80 -4.77 34.59
N ARG A 370 -7.54 -5.11 34.84
CA ARG A 370 -6.58 -5.65 33.85
C ARG A 370 -7.18 -6.69 32.89
N GLU A 371 -7.89 -7.68 33.44
CA GLU A 371 -8.43 -8.81 32.67
C GLU A 371 -9.71 -8.46 31.88
N GLU A 372 -10.34 -7.34 32.19
CA GLU A 372 -11.64 -6.94 31.63
C GLU A 372 -11.46 -5.92 30.49
N ILE A 373 -10.46 -5.04 30.60
CA ILE A 373 -10.26 -3.94 29.64
C ILE A 373 -9.64 -4.42 28.33
N LYS A 374 -10.16 -3.89 27.22
CA LYS A 374 -9.67 -4.12 25.86
C LYS A 374 -9.53 -2.78 25.13
N PRO A 375 -8.46 -2.02 25.46
CA PRO A 375 -8.32 -0.66 25.00
C PRO A 375 -8.02 -0.57 23.50
N SER A 376 -8.55 0.48 22.88
CA SER A 376 -8.17 0.96 21.55
C SER A 376 -8.32 2.48 21.48
N VAL A 377 -7.73 3.12 20.48
CA VAL A 377 -7.87 4.55 20.24
C VAL A 377 -8.56 4.77 18.91
N VAL A 378 -9.59 5.61 18.91
CA VAL A 378 -10.28 6.10 17.71
C VAL A 378 -9.79 7.52 17.43
N VAL A 379 -9.40 7.75 16.18
CA VAL A 379 -9.06 9.06 15.65
C VAL A 379 -10.07 9.44 14.58
N THR A 380 -10.67 10.62 14.70
CA THR A 380 -11.53 11.17 13.65
C THR A 380 -11.08 12.57 13.26
N TRP A 381 -11.26 12.92 11.98
CA TRP A 381 -11.16 14.29 11.51
C TRP A 381 -12.36 14.57 10.61
N GLY A 382 -13.29 15.34 11.17
CA GLY A 382 -14.59 15.53 10.55
C GLY A 382 -15.42 14.25 10.45
N GLU A 383 -16.41 14.26 9.56
CA GLU A 383 -17.36 13.15 9.41
C GLU A 383 -16.83 12.00 8.56
N LYS A 384 -15.89 12.29 7.64
CA LYS A 384 -15.43 11.33 6.63
C LYS A 384 -14.22 10.50 7.05
N HIS A 385 -13.37 11.03 7.92
CA HIS A 385 -12.10 10.39 8.25
C HIS A 385 -12.18 9.75 9.63
N HIS A 386 -12.12 8.43 9.66
CA HIS A 386 -12.16 7.62 10.87
C HIS A 386 -11.10 6.53 10.82
N PHE A 387 -10.40 6.35 11.93
CA PHE A 387 -9.45 5.27 12.15
C PHE A 387 -9.55 4.75 13.57
N GLN A 388 -9.37 3.44 13.74
CA GLN A 388 -9.29 2.81 15.05
C GLN A 388 -8.04 1.92 15.10
N THR A 389 -7.25 2.05 16.16
CA THR A 389 -6.11 1.17 16.41
C THR A 389 -6.58 -0.26 16.65
N ALA A 390 -5.66 -1.23 16.54
CA ALA A 390 -5.93 -2.58 17.03
C ALA A 390 -6.40 -2.55 18.50
N VAL A 391 -7.36 -3.42 18.81
CA VAL A 391 -7.81 -3.65 20.18
C VAL A 391 -6.76 -4.52 20.87
N ILE A 392 -6.18 -4.00 21.95
CA ILE A 392 -5.20 -4.74 22.74
C ILE A 392 -5.92 -5.58 23.79
N THR A 393 -5.47 -6.82 23.98
CA THR A 393 -6.00 -7.75 24.99
C THR A 393 -4.88 -8.16 25.95
N ASP A 394 -5.26 -8.51 27.18
CA ASP A 394 -4.30 -8.96 28.19
C ASP A 394 -3.62 -10.25 27.73
N THR A 395 -2.30 -10.16 27.56
CA THR A 395 -1.42 -11.23 27.11
C THR A 395 -0.11 -11.13 27.91
N PRO A 396 0.61 -12.25 28.13
CA PRO A 396 1.86 -12.22 28.89
C PRO A 396 2.85 -11.18 28.34
N GLY A 397 3.31 -10.27 29.20
CA GLY A 397 4.23 -9.18 28.83
C GLY A 397 3.56 -7.87 28.43
N THR A 398 2.23 -7.85 28.28
CA THR A 398 1.47 -6.64 27.95
C THR A 398 1.10 -5.84 29.20
N ASP A 399 1.42 -4.55 29.20
CA ASP A 399 0.87 -3.59 30.16
C ASP A 399 -0.43 -3.01 29.59
N ILE A 400 -1.55 -3.66 29.90
CA ILE A 400 -2.87 -3.29 29.37
C ILE A 400 -3.41 -1.96 29.93
N SER A 401 -2.86 -1.49 31.07
CA SER A 401 -3.17 -0.17 31.61
C SER A 401 -2.38 0.94 30.92
N ASN A 402 -1.28 0.60 30.26
CA ASN A 402 -0.47 1.51 29.46
C ASN A 402 -0.17 0.92 28.07
N PRO A 403 -1.21 0.60 27.28
CA PRO A 403 -1.06 -0.15 26.04
C PRO A 403 -0.30 0.67 25.00
N THR A 404 0.56 -0.01 24.24
CA THR A 404 1.23 0.55 23.06
C THR A 404 0.46 0.15 21.81
N PHE A 405 0.20 1.10 20.92
CA PHE A 405 -0.52 0.88 19.67
C PHE A 405 0.35 1.03 18.43
N ASP A 406 1.35 1.93 18.48
CA ASP A 406 2.30 2.23 17.39
C ASP A 406 1.64 2.28 15.99
N SER A 407 0.52 3.00 15.92
CA SER A 407 -0.36 3.03 14.74
C SER A 407 -0.29 4.38 14.04
N THR A 408 -0.39 4.36 12.71
CA THR A 408 -0.39 5.56 11.86
C THR A 408 -1.73 5.68 11.14
N PHE A 409 -2.35 6.86 11.20
CA PHE A 409 -3.47 7.24 10.36
C PHE A 409 -3.06 8.40 9.44
N ARG A 410 -3.12 8.18 8.13
CA ARG A 410 -2.78 9.18 7.13
C ARG A 410 -4.03 9.60 6.38
N ILE A 411 -4.17 10.91 6.20
CA ILE A 411 -5.34 11.52 5.58
C ILE A 411 -4.84 12.45 4.47
N PRO A 412 -5.11 12.15 3.19
CA PRO A 412 -4.92 13.11 2.11
C PRO A 412 -5.76 14.36 2.37
N VAL A 413 -5.15 15.55 2.22
CA VAL A 413 -5.80 16.82 2.56
C VAL A 413 -6.19 17.56 1.29
N THR A 414 -7.46 17.95 1.22
CA THR A 414 -8.02 18.86 0.23
C THR A 414 -8.25 20.25 0.86
N ALA A 415 -8.41 21.28 0.02
CA ALA A 415 -8.50 22.67 0.50
C ALA A 415 -9.67 22.93 1.47
N ASP A 416 -10.78 22.19 1.35
CA ASP A 416 -11.94 22.29 2.23
C ASP A 416 -11.66 21.82 3.67
N LEU A 417 -10.74 20.86 3.85
CA LEU A 417 -10.39 20.33 5.18
C LEU A 417 -9.56 21.31 6.01
N VAL A 418 -8.84 22.23 5.37
CA VAL A 418 -7.93 23.20 6.01
C VAL A 418 -8.39 24.65 5.84
N GLY A 419 -9.57 24.87 5.25
CA GLY A 419 -10.16 26.18 5.05
C GLY A 419 -10.79 26.79 6.30
N SER A 420 -11.53 27.88 6.13
CA SER A 420 -12.14 28.67 7.22
C SER A 420 -13.23 27.95 8.02
N GLY A 421 -13.64 26.74 7.62
CA GLY A 421 -14.59 25.88 8.31
C GLY A 421 -13.99 24.55 8.77
N ALA A 422 -12.66 24.46 8.87
CA ALA A 422 -11.96 23.24 9.23
C ALA A 422 -12.45 22.66 10.56
N GLN A 423 -12.69 21.35 10.55
CA GLN A 423 -13.13 20.61 11.73
C GLN A 423 -11.94 20.24 12.62
N ASN A 424 -12.20 20.00 13.89
CA ASN A 424 -11.20 19.56 14.86
C ASN A 424 -10.80 18.10 14.60
N PHE A 425 -9.57 17.77 14.98
CA PHE A 425 -9.20 16.38 15.19
C PHE A 425 -9.77 15.92 16.53
N ARG A 426 -10.22 14.67 16.58
CA ARG A 426 -10.68 14.05 17.81
C ARG A 426 -9.90 12.78 18.07
N ILE A 427 -9.44 12.62 19.32
CA ILE A 427 -8.82 11.39 19.80
C ILE A 427 -9.67 10.87 20.95
N ALA A 428 -10.19 9.65 20.80
CA ALA A 428 -11.03 8.98 21.79
C ALA A 428 -10.39 7.68 22.24
N LEU A 429 -10.33 7.47 23.54
CA LEU A 429 -9.94 6.20 24.14
C LEU A 429 -11.18 5.34 24.33
N MET A 430 -11.13 4.13 23.81
CA MET A 430 -12.23 3.17 23.82
C MET A 430 -11.87 1.96 24.66
N ASP A 431 -12.87 1.37 25.31
CA ASP A 431 -12.85 -0.02 25.79
C ASP A 431 -13.88 -0.81 24.98
N GLN A 432 -13.39 -1.66 24.07
CA GLN A 432 -14.22 -2.31 23.04
C GLN A 432 -15.06 -1.30 22.24
N LYS A 433 -16.36 -1.19 22.53
CA LYS A 433 -17.31 -0.27 21.88
C LYS A 433 -17.66 0.94 22.74
N ALA A 434 -17.27 0.94 24.02
CA ALA A 434 -17.57 2.04 24.93
C ALA A 434 -16.47 3.08 24.86
N GLU A 435 -16.84 4.36 24.79
CA GLU A 435 -15.89 5.46 24.92
C GLU A 435 -15.60 5.70 26.41
N ILE A 436 -14.32 5.65 26.78
CA ILE A 436 -13.84 6.01 28.12
C ILE A 436 -13.77 7.54 28.24
N GLY A 437 -13.29 8.19 27.18
CA GLY A 437 -13.23 9.63 27.07
C GLY A 437 -12.50 10.07 25.81
N SER A 438 -12.49 11.37 25.56
CA SER A 438 -11.97 11.96 24.33
C SER A 438 -11.46 13.38 24.51
N VAL A 439 -10.70 13.83 23.51
CA VAL A 439 -10.22 15.20 23.39
C VAL A 439 -10.50 15.71 21.98
N GLU A 440 -10.92 16.97 21.89
CA GLU A 440 -11.00 17.72 20.64
C GLU A 440 -9.76 18.61 20.53
N ILE A 441 -9.15 18.61 19.34
CA ILE A 441 -7.88 19.26 19.06
C ILE A 441 -8.11 20.19 17.86
N PRO A 442 -8.16 21.52 18.09
CA PRO A 442 -8.32 22.48 17.02
C PRO A 442 -7.25 22.33 15.93
N LEU A 443 -7.64 22.50 14.67
CA LEU A 443 -6.68 22.49 13.55
C LEU A 443 -5.60 23.57 13.75
N SER A 444 -5.99 24.74 14.29
CA SER A 444 -5.08 25.85 14.57
C SER A 444 -3.94 25.46 15.51
N ASP A 445 -4.21 24.64 16.53
CA ASP A 445 -3.18 24.17 17.47
C ASP A 445 -2.08 23.36 16.75
N VAL A 446 -2.46 22.65 15.67
CA VAL A 446 -1.51 21.90 14.84
C VAL A 446 -0.79 22.83 13.87
N GLN A 447 -1.49 23.79 13.27
CA GLN A 447 -0.93 24.76 12.33
C GLN A 447 0.07 25.74 12.98
N GLU A 448 -0.14 26.07 14.24
CA GLU A 448 0.72 26.98 15.03
C GLU A 448 1.88 26.24 15.72
N ALA A 449 1.83 24.91 15.79
CA ALA A 449 2.91 24.12 16.37
C ALA A 449 4.20 24.20 15.52
N PRO A 450 5.40 24.10 16.13
CA PRO A 450 6.66 24.06 15.39
C PRO A 450 6.66 22.96 14.31
N ASN A 451 7.04 23.33 13.09
CA ASN A 451 7.00 22.47 11.90
C ASN A 451 5.62 21.85 11.63
N MET A 452 4.54 22.45 12.14
CA MET A 452 3.18 21.91 12.11
C MET A 452 3.08 20.48 12.67
N ILE A 453 3.78 20.21 13.78
CA ILE A 453 3.75 18.93 14.50
C ILE A 453 3.31 19.17 15.95
N LEU A 454 2.08 18.79 16.27
CA LEU A 454 1.56 18.80 17.64
C LEU A 454 1.71 17.41 18.26
N GLN A 455 2.76 17.24 19.06
CA GLN A 455 3.05 16.00 19.77
C GLN A 455 2.92 16.18 21.28
N LYS A 456 1.98 15.46 21.91
CA LYS A 456 1.78 15.52 23.37
C LYS A 456 1.12 14.26 23.93
N LYS A 457 1.05 14.19 25.26
CA LYS A 457 0.10 13.32 25.96
C LYS A 457 -1.19 14.11 26.13
N PHE A 458 -2.25 13.67 25.46
CA PHE A 458 -3.55 14.30 25.50
C PHE A 458 -4.37 13.69 26.64
N GLU A 459 -4.86 14.53 27.55
CA GLU A 459 -5.83 14.13 28.57
C GLU A 459 -7.16 13.82 27.89
N VAL A 460 -7.65 12.59 28.06
CA VAL A 460 -8.93 12.14 27.48
C VAL A 460 -10.03 11.99 28.54
N GLY A 461 -9.70 12.20 29.82
CA GLY A 461 -10.64 12.09 30.95
C GLY A 461 -10.39 10.86 31.82
N GLY A 462 -10.95 10.85 33.03
CA GLY A 462 -10.80 9.73 33.97
C GLY A 462 -9.37 9.50 34.49
N GLY A 463 -8.48 10.48 34.32
CA GLY A 463 -7.04 10.35 34.63
C GLY A 463 -6.23 9.60 33.57
N ALA A 464 -6.86 9.22 32.45
CA ALA A 464 -6.19 8.55 31.34
C ALA A 464 -5.66 9.57 30.31
N THR A 465 -4.55 9.20 29.67
CA THR A 465 -3.97 10.00 28.58
C THR A 465 -3.70 9.16 27.34
N VAL A 466 -3.72 9.79 26.17
CA VAL A 466 -3.27 9.20 24.91
C VAL A 466 -2.05 9.97 24.42
N ARG A 467 -0.93 9.28 24.20
CA ARG A 467 0.28 9.87 23.60
C ARG A 467 0.18 9.77 22.09
N ALA A 468 0.05 10.92 21.43
CA ALA A 468 -0.10 11.00 19.99
C ALA A 468 0.69 12.19 19.40
N SER A 469 0.90 12.14 18.08
CA SER A 469 1.46 13.23 17.29
C SER A 469 0.52 13.49 16.11
N ILE A 470 0.11 14.75 15.92
CA ILE A 470 -0.65 15.18 14.73
C ILE A 470 0.26 16.10 13.93
N SER A 471 0.44 15.81 12.65
CA SER A 471 1.26 16.60 11.76
C SER A 471 0.54 16.95 10.48
N LEU A 472 0.81 18.14 9.96
CA LEU A 472 0.29 18.64 8.70
C LEU A 472 1.46 18.97 7.77
N ARG A 473 1.33 18.58 6.51
CA ARG A 473 2.26 18.97 5.45
C ARG A 473 1.48 19.40 4.23
N GLY A 474 1.67 20.63 3.76
CA GLY A 474 1.13 21.05 2.48
C GLY A 474 2.08 20.62 1.37
N ILE A 475 1.79 21.01 0.13
CA ILE A 475 2.58 20.61 -1.03
C ILE A 475 3.25 21.81 -1.68
N ALA A 476 4.47 21.61 -2.18
CA ALA A 476 5.19 22.62 -2.93
C ALA A 476 5.88 21.99 -4.16
N PRO A 477 5.99 22.71 -5.29
CA PRO A 477 6.68 22.20 -6.47
C PRO A 477 8.11 21.77 -6.14
N ALA A 478 8.55 20.65 -6.72
CA ALA A 478 9.93 20.19 -6.60
C ALA A 478 10.48 19.75 -7.95
N SER A 479 11.76 20.01 -8.17
CA SER A 479 12.52 19.48 -9.30
C SER A 479 13.07 18.08 -8.98
N LEU A 480 13.36 17.27 -10.01
CA LEU A 480 13.93 15.93 -9.82
C LEU A 480 15.29 15.96 -9.10
N GLU A 481 16.07 17.02 -9.28
CA GLU A 481 17.37 17.20 -8.61
C GLU A 481 17.20 17.39 -7.10
N GLU A 482 16.13 18.08 -6.67
CA GLU A 482 15.80 18.27 -5.26
C GLU A 482 15.28 16.99 -4.59
N ILE A 483 14.70 16.05 -5.37
CA ILE A 483 14.12 14.80 -4.84
C ILE A 483 15.15 13.66 -4.80
N SER A 484 16.24 13.74 -5.58
CA SER A 484 17.16 12.62 -5.83
C SER A 484 18.41 12.55 -4.93
N LEU A 485 18.43 13.27 -3.81
CA LEU A 485 19.50 13.21 -2.80
C LEU A 485 18.99 12.58 -1.49
N PRO A 486 19.82 11.78 -0.77
CA PRO A 486 21.27 11.83 -0.70
C PRO A 486 21.99 10.85 -1.64
N ARG A 487 22.97 11.36 -2.40
CA ARG A 487 23.99 10.55 -3.09
C ARG A 487 24.81 9.78 -2.05
N ARG A 488 25.22 8.57 -2.46
CA ARG A 488 26.15 7.64 -1.79
C ARG A 488 27.25 8.32 -1.00
#